data_AF-A0A1H4G3I9-F1
#
_entry.id   AF-A0A1H4G3I9-F1
#
_cell.length_a   1.000
_cell.length_b   1.000
_cell.length_c   1.000
_cell.angle_alpha   90.00
_cell.angle_beta   90.00
_cell.angle_gamma   90.00
#
_symmetry.space_group_name_H-M   'P 1'
#
loop_
_entity.id
_entity.type
_entity.pdbx_description
1 polymer ?
#
loop_
_entity_poly.entity_id
_entity_poly.type
_entity_poly.pdbx_seq_one_letter_code
_entity_poly.pdbx_strand_id
1 'polypeptide(L)'
;MDNHIVKIISVEPVTHDVKRFTIQKPEGFKFKPGQATEVSINTPALKNEKRPFTFTSLNDNKHLEFTIKIYDSHNGVTKELGKLKNGDELIIRDVWGAIEYKGEGVFIAGGAGVTPFIAILRQLQADEKIANNKLIFTNKTESDIILKKEFNEMLGKNFINTLTDEKKEGYENGRIDYTFLKEKIDNFKQHFYVCGPPQFVTAISEALAQLGAKTDAVVFEK
;
A
#
# COMPACT_ATOMS: atom_id res chain seq x y z
N MET A 1 -1.79 -6.32 25.06
CA MET A 1 -2.11 -5.59 23.83
C MET A 1 -2.35 -4.17 24.24
N ASP A 2 -1.40 -3.31 23.93
CA ASP A 2 -1.50 -1.91 24.30
C ASP A 2 -2.39 -1.20 23.28
N ASN A 3 -3.40 -0.48 23.77
CA ASN A 3 -4.26 0.36 22.94
C ASN A 3 -3.78 1.80 23.12
N HIS A 4 -3.46 2.48 22.04
CA HIS A 4 -3.11 3.90 22.06
C HIS A 4 -4.23 4.72 21.42
N ILE A 5 -4.81 5.64 22.19
CA ILE A 5 -5.72 6.65 21.66
C ILE A 5 -4.87 7.78 21.08
N VAL A 6 -5.09 8.11 19.82
CA VAL A 6 -4.30 9.08 19.06
C VAL A 6 -5.22 10.03 18.30
N LYS A 7 -4.86 11.32 18.25
CA LYS A 7 -5.63 12.32 17.51
C LYS A 7 -5.21 12.40 16.05
N ILE A 8 -6.18 12.65 15.18
CA ILE A 8 -5.97 13.02 13.79
C ILE A 8 -5.45 14.46 13.73
N ILE A 9 -4.32 14.64 13.05
CA ILE A 9 -3.65 15.92 12.83
C ILE A 9 -4.07 16.52 11.48
N SER A 10 -4.15 15.71 10.43
CA SER A 10 -4.69 16.16 9.15
C SER A 10 -5.35 15.00 8.39
N VAL A 11 -6.29 15.37 7.51
CA VAL A 11 -6.91 14.47 6.54
C VAL A 11 -6.87 15.15 5.19
N GLU A 12 -6.15 14.57 4.25
CA GLU A 12 -5.90 15.16 2.93
C GLU A 12 -6.35 14.21 1.81
N PRO A 13 -6.99 14.70 0.74
CA PRO A 13 -7.28 13.87 -0.42
C PRO A 13 -5.98 13.50 -1.15
N VAL A 14 -5.83 12.22 -1.53
CA VAL A 14 -4.73 11.71 -2.36
C VAL A 14 -5.21 11.42 -3.78
N THR A 15 -6.38 10.80 -3.88
CA THR A 15 -7.16 10.66 -5.13
C THR A 15 -8.60 11.05 -4.82
N HIS A 16 -9.52 10.82 -5.76
CA HIS A 16 -10.95 11.09 -5.55
C HIS A 16 -11.57 10.25 -4.41
N ASP A 17 -11.03 9.04 -4.14
CA ASP A 17 -11.55 8.13 -3.12
C ASP A 17 -10.48 7.63 -2.13
N VAL A 18 -9.28 8.21 -2.14
CA VAL A 18 -8.21 7.87 -1.18
C VAL A 18 -7.86 9.09 -0.36
N LYS A 19 -7.76 8.90 0.97
CA LYS A 19 -7.37 9.93 1.92
C LYS A 19 -6.09 9.55 2.65
N ARG A 20 -5.27 10.55 2.92
CA ARG A 20 -4.11 10.47 3.80
C ARG A 20 -4.49 10.99 5.18
N PHE A 21 -4.32 10.15 6.18
CA PHE A 21 -4.51 10.49 7.59
C PHE A 21 -3.15 10.66 8.23
N THR A 22 -2.85 11.87 8.70
CA THR A 22 -1.70 12.13 9.58
C THR A 22 -2.20 12.11 11.01
N ILE A 23 -1.62 11.27 11.87
CA ILE A 23 -2.06 11.09 13.25
C ILE A 23 -0.90 11.25 14.24
N GLN A 24 -1.23 11.49 15.50
CA GLN A 24 -0.25 11.50 16.57
C GLN A 24 0.49 10.15 16.64
N LYS A 25 1.80 10.22 16.83
CA LYS A 25 2.64 9.07 17.11
C LYS A 25 2.82 8.96 18.63
N PRO A 26 2.41 7.85 19.28
CA PRO A 26 2.68 7.66 20.70
C PRO A 26 4.18 7.68 20.98
N GLU A 27 4.57 8.16 22.15
CA GLU A 27 5.96 8.18 22.57
C GLU A 27 6.53 6.76 22.60
N GLY A 28 7.75 6.58 22.07
CA GLY A 28 8.39 5.26 21.99
C GLY A 28 7.77 4.29 20.99
N PHE A 29 6.69 4.66 20.27
CA PHE A 29 6.07 3.77 19.29
C PHE A 29 7.00 3.51 18.11
N LYS A 30 7.30 2.25 17.82
CA LYS A 30 8.24 1.84 16.77
C LYS A 30 7.59 0.83 15.83
N PHE A 31 7.87 0.98 14.54
CA PHE A 31 7.49 0.03 13.50
C PHE A 31 8.60 -0.03 12.44
N LYS A 32 8.56 -1.05 11.59
CA LYS A 32 9.37 -1.17 10.39
C LYS A 32 8.51 -0.91 9.15
N PRO A 33 9.06 -0.30 8.09
CA PRO A 33 8.36 -0.19 6.81
C PRO A 33 7.74 -1.52 6.36
N GLY A 34 6.48 -1.47 5.95
CA GLY A 34 5.68 -2.65 5.60
C GLY A 34 4.92 -3.29 6.76
N GLN A 35 5.08 -2.82 8.00
CA GLN A 35 4.25 -3.26 9.13
C GLN A 35 2.94 -2.47 9.25
N ALA A 36 1.93 -3.12 9.83
CA ALA A 36 0.59 -2.61 10.04
C ALA A 36 0.21 -2.57 11.52
N THR A 37 -0.90 -1.92 11.80
CA THR A 37 -1.62 -1.97 13.09
C THR A 37 -3.10 -2.18 12.83
N GLU A 38 -3.80 -2.74 13.80
CA GLU A 38 -5.26 -2.61 13.84
C GLU A 38 -5.64 -1.18 14.23
N VAL A 39 -6.56 -0.57 13.48
CA VAL A 39 -7.12 0.75 13.76
C VAL A 39 -8.63 0.62 14.02
N SER A 40 -9.12 1.37 14.98
CA SER A 40 -10.55 1.57 15.25
C SER A 40 -10.85 3.04 15.43
N ILE A 41 -12.08 3.47 15.18
CA ILE A 41 -12.53 4.84 15.46
C ILE A 41 -12.91 4.91 16.94
N ASN A 42 -12.42 5.90 17.69
CA ASN A 42 -12.68 6.01 19.13
C ASN A 42 -14.11 6.54 19.43
N THR A 43 -15.12 5.73 19.11
CA THR A 43 -16.52 5.99 19.46
C THR A 43 -17.14 4.75 20.10
N PRO A 44 -18.21 4.88 20.91
CA PRO A 44 -18.88 3.73 21.51
C PRO A 44 -19.29 2.66 20.50
N ALA A 45 -19.71 3.06 19.29
CA ALA A 45 -20.16 2.16 18.25
C ALA A 45 -19.03 1.46 17.48
N LEU A 46 -17.87 2.10 17.32
CA LEU A 46 -16.82 1.63 16.39
C LEU A 46 -15.48 1.28 17.04
N LYS A 47 -15.31 1.49 18.36
CA LYS A 47 -14.06 1.20 19.08
C LYS A 47 -13.61 -0.27 19.01
N ASN A 48 -14.56 -1.18 18.77
CA ASN A 48 -14.31 -2.62 18.63
C ASN A 48 -14.26 -3.09 17.18
N GLU A 49 -14.61 -2.22 16.21
CA GLU A 49 -14.47 -2.51 14.79
C GLU A 49 -13.03 -2.28 14.38
N LYS A 50 -12.26 -3.36 14.33
CA LYS A 50 -10.83 -3.31 14.01
C LYS A 50 -10.62 -3.52 12.53
N ARG A 51 -9.79 -2.68 11.91
CA ARG A 51 -9.34 -2.89 10.53
C ARG A 51 -7.83 -2.73 10.42
N PRO A 52 -7.15 -3.59 9.67
CA PRO A 52 -5.71 -3.50 9.46
C PRO A 52 -5.39 -2.30 8.56
N PHE A 53 -4.40 -1.49 8.94
CA PHE A 53 -3.80 -0.49 8.05
C PHE A 53 -2.29 -0.47 8.19
N THR A 54 -1.62 -0.49 7.03
CA THR A 54 -0.17 -0.41 6.94
C THR A 54 0.30 1.03 7.07
N PHE A 55 1.36 1.25 7.86
CA PHE A 55 1.94 2.58 7.99
C PHE A 55 2.53 3.03 6.65
N THR A 56 2.23 4.26 6.24
CA THR A 56 2.77 4.86 5.01
C THR A 56 3.85 5.91 5.30
N SER A 57 3.98 6.35 6.55
CA SER A 57 5.10 7.19 7.04
C SER A 57 6.37 6.39 7.30
N LEU A 58 7.52 7.07 7.41
CA LEU A 58 8.74 6.47 7.96
C LEU A 58 8.72 6.41 9.48
N ASN A 59 9.45 5.47 10.06
CA ASN A 59 9.48 5.29 11.51
C ASN A 59 10.11 6.49 12.26
N ASP A 60 11.00 7.25 11.62
CA ASP A 60 11.61 8.40 12.27
C ASP A 60 10.78 9.69 12.08
N ASN A 61 9.65 9.61 11.38
CA ASN A 61 8.73 10.73 11.29
C ASN A 61 8.07 11.01 12.65
N LYS A 62 7.82 12.30 12.92
CA LYS A 62 7.14 12.79 14.13
C LYS A 62 5.69 12.29 14.25
N HIS A 63 5.05 11.98 13.12
CA HIS A 63 3.66 11.58 13.02
C HIS A 63 3.53 10.28 12.25
N LEU A 64 2.50 9.49 12.57
CA LEU A 64 2.17 8.31 11.78
C LEU A 64 1.26 8.72 10.62
N GLU A 65 1.36 8.00 9.51
CA GLU A 65 0.53 8.22 8.33
C GLU A 65 -0.15 6.91 7.89
N PHE A 66 -1.41 7.02 7.50
CA PHE A 66 -2.12 5.98 6.75
C PHE A 66 -2.68 6.56 5.44
N THR A 67 -2.50 5.85 4.34
CA THR A 67 -3.16 6.15 3.07
C THR A 67 -4.29 5.13 2.87
N ILE A 68 -5.55 5.59 2.92
CA ILE A 68 -6.72 4.71 3.03
C ILE A 68 -7.71 5.03 1.91
N LYS A 69 -8.11 4.00 1.16
CA LYS A 69 -9.22 4.07 0.20
C LYS A 69 -10.56 4.01 0.94
N ILE A 70 -11.45 4.94 0.61
CA ILE A 70 -12.76 5.13 1.22
C ILE A 70 -13.81 4.45 0.35
N TYR A 71 -14.45 3.42 0.90
CA TYR A 71 -15.53 2.69 0.22
C TYR A 71 -16.90 3.18 0.69
N ASP A 72 -17.49 4.14 -0.01
CA ASP A 72 -18.80 4.74 0.36
C ASP A 72 -20.01 3.83 0.09
N SER A 73 -19.84 2.88 -0.84
CA SER A 73 -20.89 1.96 -1.32
C SER A 73 -21.29 0.90 -0.28
N HIS A 74 -20.54 0.75 0.80
CA HIS A 74 -20.80 -0.21 1.86
C HIS A 74 -20.85 0.54 3.20
N ASN A 75 -21.73 0.15 4.12
CA ASN A 75 -21.74 0.68 5.50
C ASN A 75 -20.62 0.04 6.33
N GLY A 76 -19.37 0.31 5.93
CA GLY A 76 -18.16 -0.23 6.55
C GLY A 76 -17.30 0.83 7.24
N VAL A 77 -16.29 0.38 7.99
CA VAL A 77 -15.39 1.23 8.80
C VAL A 77 -14.70 2.31 7.96
N THR A 78 -14.32 2.02 6.72
CA THR A 78 -13.65 3.00 5.83
C THR A 78 -14.54 4.18 5.46
N LYS A 79 -15.86 3.96 5.32
CA LYS A 79 -16.83 5.04 5.09
C LYS A 79 -16.89 5.98 6.29
N GLU A 80 -16.88 5.43 7.50
CA GLU A 80 -16.87 6.21 8.74
C GLU A 80 -15.52 6.93 8.92
N LEU A 81 -14.39 6.29 8.60
CA LEU A 81 -13.07 6.94 8.54
C LEU A 81 -13.09 8.14 7.58
N GLY A 82 -13.78 8.01 6.44
CA GLY A 82 -13.94 9.08 5.46
C GLY A 82 -14.62 10.34 5.99
N LYS A 83 -15.36 10.27 7.10
CA LYS A 83 -16.05 11.41 7.72
C LYS A 83 -15.20 12.12 8.79
N LEU A 84 -14.08 11.51 9.21
CA LEU A 84 -13.25 12.06 10.26
C LEU A 84 -12.48 13.31 9.80
N LYS A 85 -12.17 14.17 10.75
CA LYS A 85 -11.45 15.44 10.57
C LYS A 85 -10.36 15.60 11.64
N ASN A 86 -9.61 16.69 11.55
CA ASN A 86 -8.65 17.10 12.58
C ASN A 86 -9.31 17.09 13.98
N GLY A 87 -8.59 16.54 14.96
CA GLY A 87 -9.03 16.45 16.34
C GLY A 87 -9.82 15.19 16.69
N ASP A 88 -10.42 14.51 15.71
CA ASP A 88 -11.08 13.22 15.95
C ASP A 88 -10.05 12.14 16.35
N GLU A 89 -10.51 11.10 17.04
CA GLU A 89 -9.64 10.12 17.69
C GLU A 89 -9.72 8.74 17.06
N LEU A 90 -8.56 8.10 16.91
CA LEU A 90 -8.41 6.71 16.53
C LEU A 90 -7.79 5.92 17.69
N ILE A 91 -8.00 4.61 17.66
CA ILE A 91 -7.33 3.65 18.53
C ILE A 91 -6.41 2.82 17.65
N ILE A 92 -5.10 2.87 17.92
CA ILE A 92 -4.10 1.98 17.30
C ILE A 92 -3.62 0.96 18.33
N ARG A 93 -3.09 -0.17 17.84
CA ARG A 93 -2.70 -1.34 18.65
C ARG A 93 -1.27 -1.75 18.33
N ASP A 94 -0.87 -2.89 18.88
CA ASP A 94 0.44 -3.48 18.64
C ASP A 94 0.70 -3.65 17.13
N VAL A 95 1.95 -3.40 16.76
CA VAL A 95 2.42 -3.49 15.39
C VAL A 95 2.63 -4.96 15.00
N TRP A 96 2.23 -5.32 13.79
CA TRP A 96 2.47 -6.64 13.21
C TRP A 96 2.89 -6.51 11.74
N GLY A 97 3.56 -7.53 11.19
CA GLY A 97 4.13 -7.46 9.84
C GLY A 97 3.12 -7.79 8.75
N ALA A 98 2.84 -6.82 7.86
CA ALA A 98 2.03 -7.04 6.67
C ALA A 98 2.92 -7.52 5.51
N ILE A 99 3.93 -6.73 5.12
CA ILE A 99 4.96 -7.07 4.12
C ILE A 99 6.36 -6.87 4.73
N GLU A 100 7.27 -7.83 4.51
CA GLU A 100 8.68 -7.71 4.87
C GLU A 100 9.53 -7.56 3.61
N TYR A 101 10.33 -6.49 3.54
CA TYR A 101 11.30 -6.31 2.47
C TYR A 101 12.50 -7.24 2.65
N LYS A 102 12.78 -8.09 1.65
CA LYS A 102 13.83 -9.12 1.68
C LYS A 102 14.98 -8.87 0.71
N GLY A 103 14.93 -7.77 -0.05
CA GLY A 103 15.93 -7.40 -1.06
C GLY A 103 15.29 -6.86 -2.33
N GLU A 104 16.13 -6.46 -3.29
CA GLU A 104 15.66 -5.92 -4.58
C GLU A 104 14.67 -6.85 -5.26
N GLY A 105 13.65 -6.26 -5.87
CA GLY A 105 12.62 -7.04 -6.53
C GLY A 105 11.53 -6.21 -7.21
N VAL A 106 10.46 -6.90 -7.58
CA VAL A 106 9.29 -6.32 -8.26
C VAL A 106 8.12 -6.28 -7.30
N PHE A 107 7.65 -5.07 -7.01
CA PHE A 107 6.41 -4.80 -6.30
C PHE A 107 5.27 -4.80 -7.30
N ILE A 108 4.24 -5.61 -7.04
CA ILE A 108 3.07 -5.76 -7.91
C ILE A 108 1.82 -5.44 -7.08
N ALA A 109 1.20 -4.31 -7.38
CA ALA A 109 0.08 -3.77 -6.60
C ALA A 109 -1.20 -3.68 -7.43
N GLY A 110 -2.34 -3.92 -6.78
CA GLY A 110 -3.67 -3.59 -7.32
C GLY A 110 -4.43 -2.60 -6.43
N GLY A 111 -4.75 -1.42 -6.95
CA GLY A 111 -5.46 -0.36 -6.21
C GLY A 111 -4.83 -0.03 -4.85
N ALA A 112 -5.61 -0.13 -3.76
CA ALA A 112 -5.13 0.14 -2.40
C ALA A 112 -4.02 -0.83 -1.91
N GLY A 113 -3.78 -1.93 -2.63
CA GLY A 113 -2.70 -2.87 -2.34
C GLY A 113 -1.29 -2.27 -2.49
N VAL A 114 -1.14 -1.04 -3.01
CA VAL A 114 0.15 -0.34 -3.00
C VAL A 114 0.55 0.14 -1.60
N THR A 115 -0.40 0.26 -0.67
CA THR A 115 -0.18 0.91 0.63
C THR A 115 0.94 0.28 1.47
N PRO A 116 1.13 -1.05 1.51
CA PRO A 116 2.25 -1.64 2.23
C PRO A 116 3.63 -1.31 1.64
N PHE A 117 3.68 -0.94 0.36
CA PHE A 117 4.93 -0.65 -0.34
C PHE A 117 5.39 0.79 -0.15
N ILE A 118 4.48 1.71 0.22
CA ILE A 118 4.77 3.14 0.32
C ILE A 118 5.93 3.40 1.30
N ALA A 119 5.82 2.94 2.54
CA ALA A 119 6.87 3.17 3.54
C ALA A 119 8.18 2.44 3.16
N ILE A 120 8.09 1.26 2.53
CA ILE A 120 9.27 0.49 2.11
C ILE A 120 10.04 1.27 1.05
N LEU A 121 9.36 1.69 -0.01
CA LEU A 121 9.96 2.43 -1.12
C LEU A 121 10.46 3.82 -0.67
N ARG A 122 9.72 4.53 0.20
CA ARG A 122 10.18 5.77 0.82
C ARG A 122 11.47 5.57 1.62
N GLN A 123 11.57 4.49 2.41
CA GLN A 123 12.78 4.20 3.19
C GLN A 123 13.95 3.89 2.26
N LEU A 124 13.74 3.07 1.23
CA LEU A 124 14.78 2.76 0.25
C LEU A 124 15.26 4.01 -0.48
N GLN A 125 14.37 4.93 -0.83
CA GLN A 125 14.75 6.20 -1.44
C GLN A 125 15.56 7.08 -0.47
N ALA A 126 15.12 7.20 0.79
CA ALA A 126 15.82 7.98 1.82
C ALA A 126 17.23 7.44 2.12
N ASP A 127 17.38 6.11 2.06
CA ASP A 127 18.65 5.42 2.28
C ASP A 127 19.53 5.35 1.02
N GLU A 128 19.11 5.95 -0.10
CA GLU A 128 19.77 5.86 -1.43
C GLU A 128 19.94 4.41 -1.94
N LYS A 129 19.00 3.54 -1.59
CA LYS A 129 18.97 2.09 -1.88
C LYS A 129 17.80 1.67 -2.76
N ILE A 130 17.19 2.60 -3.49
CA ILE A 130 16.07 2.28 -4.39
C ILE A 130 16.50 1.30 -5.50
N ALA A 131 17.75 1.36 -5.95
CA ALA A 131 18.42 0.38 -6.82
C ALA A 131 17.55 -0.07 -8.01
N ASN A 132 17.43 -1.39 -8.25
CA ASN A 132 16.65 -1.93 -9.36
C ASN A 132 15.20 -2.28 -8.98
N ASN A 133 14.71 -1.79 -7.84
CA ASN A 133 13.32 -2.04 -7.46
C ASN A 133 12.37 -1.50 -8.54
N LYS A 134 11.32 -2.27 -8.81
CA LYS A 134 10.30 -1.97 -9.82
C LYS A 134 8.92 -2.01 -9.19
N LEU A 135 8.05 -1.08 -9.55
CA LEU A 135 6.64 -1.09 -9.17
C LEU A 135 5.79 -1.25 -10.42
N ILE A 136 5.06 -2.37 -10.50
CA ILE A 136 4.01 -2.61 -11.48
C ILE A 136 2.67 -2.40 -10.76
N PHE A 137 1.93 -1.37 -11.17
CA PHE A 137 0.74 -0.93 -10.46
C PHE A 137 -0.49 -0.91 -11.37
N THR A 138 -1.49 -1.74 -11.07
CA THR A 138 -2.76 -1.75 -11.81
C THR A 138 -3.83 -0.92 -11.11
N ASN A 139 -4.50 -0.09 -11.90
CA ASN A 139 -5.60 0.78 -11.48
C ASN A 139 -6.70 0.80 -12.55
N LYS A 140 -7.88 1.34 -12.23
CA LYS A 140 -8.97 1.46 -13.22
C LYS A 140 -8.67 2.57 -14.23
N THR A 141 -8.39 3.76 -13.72
CA THR A 141 -8.06 4.96 -14.50
C THR A 141 -6.76 5.59 -14.00
N GLU A 142 -6.19 6.54 -14.74
CA GLU A 142 -5.05 7.32 -14.29
C GLU A 142 -5.34 8.05 -12.97
N SER A 143 -6.56 8.52 -12.79
CA SER A 143 -6.98 9.27 -11.59
C SER A 143 -7.03 8.43 -10.31
N ASP A 144 -6.98 7.11 -10.44
CA ASP A 144 -6.92 6.16 -9.34
C ASP A 144 -5.49 5.89 -8.85
N ILE A 145 -4.45 6.34 -9.59
CA ILE A 145 -3.06 6.02 -9.27
C ILE A 145 -2.62 6.79 -8.01
N ILE A 146 -2.66 6.08 -6.88
CA ILE A 146 -2.23 6.57 -5.57
C ILE A 146 -0.76 7.00 -5.63
N LEU A 147 -0.47 8.25 -5.24
CA LEU A 147 0.88 8.82 -5.16
C LEU A 147 1.68 8.77 -6.48
N LYS A 148 1.01 8.83 -7.63
CA LYS A 148 1.62 8.76 -8.96
C LYS A 148 2.89 9.61 -9.12
N LYS A 149 2.83 10.89 -8.73
CA LYS A 149 3.96 11.81 -8.86
C LYS A 149 5.18 11.34 -8.07
N GLU A 150 4.95 10.94 -6.81
CA GLU A 150 6.00 10.49 -5.90
C GLU A 150 6.70 9.22 -6.42
N PHE A 151 5.92 8.23 -6.87
CA PHE A 151 6.49 7.01 -7.44
C PHE A 151 7.22 7.25 -8.75
N ASN A 152 6.73 8.18 -9.59
CA ASN A 152 7.42 8.54 -10.82
C ASN A 152 8.76 9.23 -10.55
N GLU A 153 8.83 10.12 -9.57
CA GLU A 153 10.08 10.78 -9.14
C GLU A 153 11.07 9.76 -8.56
N MET A 154 10.59 8.77 -7.82
CA MET A 154 11.41 7.76 -7.15
C MET A 154 11.93 6.66 -8.09
N LEU A 155 11.09 6.17 -9.00
CA LEU A 155 11.36 4.95 -9.78
C LEU A 155 11.52 5.21 -11.28
N GLY A 156 11.06 6.36 -11.79
CA GLY A 156 11.09 6.70 -13.21
C GLY A 156 10.53 5.58 -14.09
N LYS A 157 11.35 5.06 -15.02
CA LYS A 157 10.97 3.96 -15.92
C LYS A 157 10.60 2.64 -15.23
N ASN A 158 11.00 2.47 -13.97
CA ASN A 158 10.67 1.30 -13.16
C ASN A 158 9.29 1.42 -12.49
N PHE A 159 8.56 2.52 -12.71
CA PHE A 159 7.16 2.66 -12.33
C PHE A 159 6.25 2.42 -13.53
N ILE A 160 5.73 1.21 -13.64
CA ILE A 160 4.88 0.77 -14.75
C ILE A 160 3.43 0.74 -14.28
N ASN A 161 2.56 1.47 -14.97
CA ASN A 161 1.14 1.53 -14.64
C ASN A 161 0.30 0.88 -15.73
N THR A 162 -0.67 0.06 -15.33
CA THR A 162 -1.69 -0.45 -16.24
C THR A 162 -3.09 -0.01 -15.85
N LEU A 163 -3.89 0.37 -16.85
CA LEU A 163 -5.25 0.88 -16.69
C LEU A 163 -6.27 -0.14 -17.23
N THR A 164 -7.25 -0.54 -16.43
CA THR A 164 -8.25 -1.55 -16.83
C THR A 164 -9.50 -0.97 -17.47
N ASP A 165 -9.87 0.26 -17.11
CA ASP A 165 -11.13 0.90 -17.47
C ASP A 165 -10.92 2.19 -18.30
N GLU A 166 -9.66 2.53 -18.62
CA GLU A 166 -9.27 3.68 -19.43
C GLU A 166 -8.23 3.24 -20.46
N LYS A 167 -8.30 3.79 -21.67
CA LYS A 167 -7.22 3.68 -22.67
C LYS A 167 -6.48 5.01 -22.77
N LYS A 168 -5.19 5.01 -22.43
CA LYS A 168 -4.39 6.24 -22.41
C LYS A 168 -2.96 6.01 -22.91
N GLU A 169 -2.48 6.94 -23.72
CA GLU A 169 -1.09 6.93 -24.19
C GLU A 169 -0.11 7.11 -23.01
N GLY A 170 1.02 6.41 -23.06
CA GLY A 170 2.00 6.38 -21.97
C GLY A 170 1.66 5.40 -20.83
N TYR A 171 0.56 4.66 -20.95
CA TYR A 171 0.17 3.61 -20.01
C TYR A 171 0.06 2.27 -20.72
N GLU A 172 0.28 1.23 -19.92
CA GLU A 172 -0.16 -0.11 -20.28
C GLU A 172 -1.69 -0.19 -20.11
N ASN A 173 -2.35 -1.06 -20.87
CA ASN A 173 -3.81 -1.14 -20.87
C ASN A 173 -4.26 -2.59 -20.72
N GLY A 174 -5.18 -2.84 -19.81
CA GLY A 174 -5.68 -4.17 -19.48
C GLY A 174 -5.19 -4.71 -18.14
N ARG A 175 -5.52 -5.96 -17.88
CA ARG A 175 -5.14 -6.65 -16.64
C ARG A 175 -3.69 -7.12 -16.73
N ILE A 176 -3.01 -7.12 -15.60
CA ILE A 176 -1.72 -7.79 -15.46
C ILE A 176 -1.98 -9.31 -15.55
N ASP A 177 -1.37 -9.95 -16.55
CA ASP A 177 -1.47 -11.39 -16.77
C ASP A 177 -0.09 -12.01 -17.02
N TYR A 178 -0.08 -13.31 -17.33
CA TYR A 178 1.14 -14.04 -17.66
C TYR A 178 1.93 -13.39 -18.80
N THR A 179 1.27 -12.97 -19.88
CA THR A 179 1.92 -12.39 -21.06
C THR A 179 2.57 -11.07 -20.71
N PHE A 180 1.85 -10.22 -19.97
CA PHE A 180 2.36 -8.96 -19.47
C PHE A 180 3.58 -9.15 -18.58
N LEU A 181 3.50 -10.04 -17.58
CA LEU A 181 4.61 -10.29 -16.66
C LEU A 181 5.84 -10.83 -17.41
N LYS A 182 5.64 -11.73 -18.37
CA LYS A 182 6.70 -12.27 -19.23
C LYS A 182 7.39 -11.18 -20.06
N GLU A 183 6.65 -10.19 -20.52
CA GLU A 183 7.18 -9.07 -21.31
C GLU A 183 7.94 -8.06 -20.42
N LYS A 184 7.42 -7.77 -19.23
CA LYS A 184 7.94 -6.68 -18.38
C LYS A 184 9.01 -7.13 -17.37
N ILE A 185 9.23 -8.43 -17.18
CA ILE A 185 10.14 -8.97 -16.17
C ILE A 185 11.11 -9.95 -16.82
N ASP A 186 12.40 -9.64 -16.75
CA ASP A 186 13.46 -10.45 -17.39
C ASP A 186 14.03 -11.54 -16.46
N ASN A 187 13.84 -11.40 -15.14
CA ASN A 187 14.39 -12.31 -14.14
C ASN A 187 13.32 -12.73 -13.12
N PHE A 188 12.97 -14.02 -13.11
CA PHE A 188 12.00 -14.57 -12.16
C PHE A 188 12.63 -15.19 -10.90
N LYS A 189 13.96 -15.10 -10.74
CA LYS A 189 14.66 -15.57 -9.54
C LYS A 189 14.80 -14.50 -8.44
N GLN A 190 14.34 -13.27 -8.71
CA GLN A 190 14.34 -12.15 -7.75
C GLN A 190 13.13 -12.20 -6.81
N HIS A 191 13.05 -11.26 -5.86
CA HIS A 191 11.90 -11.13 -4.98
C HIS A 191 10.69 -10.52 -5.71
N PHE A 192 9.50 -11.00 -5.35
CA PHE A 192 8.21 -10.44 -5.79
C PHE A 192 7.39 -10.08 -4.57
N TYR A 193 6.93 -8.84 -4.49
CA TYR A 193 6.07 -8.36 -3.41
C TYR A 193 4.68 -8.13 -3.99
N VAL A 194 3.68 -8.91 -3.60
CA VAL A 194 2.35 -8.89 -4.23
C VAL A 194 1.28 -8.52 -3.21
N CYS A 195 0.51 -7.47 -3.49
CA CYS A 195 -0.59 -7.03 -2.64
C CYS A 195 -1.74 -6.43 -3.46
N GLY A 196 -2.97 -6.77 -3.09
CA GLY A 196 -4.18 -6.34 -3.79
C GLY A 196 -5.36 -7.23 -3.46
N PRO A 197 -6.47 -7.13 -4.22
CA PRO A 197 -7.64 -7.98 -4.03
C PRO A 197 -7.30 -9.48 -4.12
N PRO A 198 -8.00 -10.38 -3.40
CA PRO A 198 -7.64 -11.81 -3.37
C PRO A 198 -7.48 -12.45 -4.75
N GLN A 199 -8.41 -12.20 -5.67
CA GLN A 199 -8.35 -12.72 -7.04
C GLN A 199 -7.12 -12.23 -7.81
N PHE A 200 -6.71 -10.98 -7.57
CA PHE A 200 -5.50 -10.41 -8.16
C PHE A 200 -4.27 -11.11 -7.62
N VAL A 201 -4.15 -11.24 -6.29
CA VAL A 201 -2.99 -11.90 -5.66
C VAL A 201 -2.87 -13.34 -6.15
N THR A 202 -3.96 -14.10 -6.20
CA THR A 202 -3.97 -15.47 -6.72
C THR A 202 -3.48 -15.52 -8.17
N ALA A 203 -4.08 -14.72 -9.07
CA ALA A 203 -3.73 -14.72 -10.49
C ALA A 203 -2.27 -14.35 -10.77
N ILE A 204 -1.74 -13.33 -10.07
CA ILE A 204 -0.34 -12.93 -10.18
C ILE A 204 0.59 -14.03 -9.66
N SER A 205 0.25 -14.65 -8.53
CA SER A 205 1.05 -15.72 -7.95
C SER A 205 1.15 -16.93 -8.87
N GLU A 206 0.03 -17.34 -9.46
CA GLU A 206 -0.02 -18.44 -10.43
C GLU A 206 0.82 -18.12 -11.67
N ALA A 207 0.70 -16.90 -12.20
CA ALA A 207 1.47 -16.47 -13.37
C ALA A 207 2.97 -16.42 -13.05
N LEU A 208 3.38 -15.87 -11.91
CA LEU A 208 4.78 -15.85 -11.46
C LEU A 208 5.34 -17.26 -11.29
N ALA A 209 4.58 -18.18 -10.69
CA ALA A 209 4.99 -19.57 -10.53
C ALA A 209 5.19 -20.26 -11.89
N GLN A 210 4.29 -20.04 -12.86
CA GLN A 210 4.43 -20.55 -14.23
C GLN A 210 5.64 -19.95 -14.96
N LEU A 211 6.04 -18.73 -14.61
CA LEU A 211 7.23 -18.04 -15.14
C LEU A 211 8.53 -18.44 -14.41
N GLY A 212 8.45 -19.36 -13.43
CA GLY A 212 9.61 -19.91 -12.74
C GLY A 212 10.02 -19.17 -11.47
N ALA A 213 9.16 -18.30 -10.94
CA ALA A 213 9.37 -17.72 -9.62
C ALA A 213 9.20 -18.81 -8.55
N LYS A 214 10.12 -18.82 -7.58
CA LYS A 214 10.03 -19.72 -6.43
C LYS A 214 9.02 -19.17 -5.42
N THR A 215 8.32 -20.05 -4.72
CA THR A 215 7.33 -19.69 -3.70
C THR A 215 7.91 -18.86 -2.55
N ASP A 216 9.16 -19.10 -2.16
CA ASP A 216 9.87 -18.33 -1.12
C ASP A 216 10.28 -16.92 -1.56
N ALA A 217 10.34 -16.69 -2.87
CA ALA A 217 10.63 -15.40 -3.46
C ALA A 217 9.40 -14.48 -3.52
N VAL A 218 8.19 -15.03 -3.36
CA VAL A 218 6.93 -14.26 -3.36
C VAL A 218 6.53 -13.92 -1.91
N VAL A 219 6.44 -12.62 -1.63
CA VAL A 219 6.04 -12.07 -0.33
C VAL A 219 4.63 -11.50 -0.45
N PHE A 220 3.75 -11.97 0.43
CA PHE A 220 2.34 -11.58 0.48
C PHE A 220 2.03 -10.78 1.74
N GLU A 221 1.01 -9.93 1.64
CA GLU A 221 0.39 -9.31 2.80
C GLU A 221 -0.24 -10.42 3.65
N LYS A 222 0.14 -10.49 4.93
CA LYS A 222 -0.39 -11.47 5.90
C LYS A 222 -1.68 -11.01 6.57
#